data_AF-A0A367LU76-F1
#
_entry.id   AF-A0A367LU76-F1
#
_cell.length_a   1.000
_cell.length_b   1.000
_cell.length_c   1.000
_cell.angle_alpha   90.00
_cell.angle_beta   90.00
_cell.angle_gamma   90.00
#
_symmetry.space_group_name_H-M   'P 1'
#
loop_
_entity.id
_entity.type
_entity.pdbx_description
1 polymer ?
#
loop_
_entity_poly.entity_id
_entity_poly.type
_entity_poly.pdbx_seq_one_letter_code
_entity_poly.pdbx_strand_id
1 'polypeptide(L)'
;LNFFQDHVWLAASLDRALADERLGVRKAGPAQRVVIDLSSPNLAKEMHVGHLRSTIIGDAVARVLEFLGDTVIRQNHVGDWGTQFGMLLAYMEE
;
A
#
# COMPACT_ATOMS: atom_id res chain seq x y z
N LEU A 1 -10.41 -11.20 -34.57
CA LEU A 1 -9.26 -10.51 -35.20
C LEU A 1 -8.08 -10.73 -34.26
N ASN A 2 -7.05 -11.44 -34.71
CA ASN A 2 -5.92 -11.81 -33.86
C ASN A 2 -4.74 -10.87 -34.17
N PHE A 3 -4.03 -10.45 -33.13
CA PHE A 3 -2.82 -9.62 -33.24
C PHE A 3 -1.60 -10.45 -32.84
N PHE A 4 -0.53 -10.32 -33.62
CA PHE A 4 0.77 -10.95 -33.35
C PHE A 4 1.82 -9.84 -33.26
N GLN A 5 2.67 -9.85 -32.24
CA GLN A 5 3.74 -8.86 -32.09
C GLN A 5 4.95 -9.20 -32.98
N ASP A 6 5.58 -8.16 -33.52
CA ASP A 6 6.87 -8.29 -34.20
C ASP A 6 8.00 -8.59 -33.19
N HIS A 7 8.77 -9.64 -33.47
CA HIS A 7 9.81 -10.11 -32.54
C HIS A 7 11.01 -9.17 -32.47
N VAL A 8 11.36 -8.49 -33.57
CA VAL A 8 12.48 -7.55 -33.60
C VAL A 8 12.17 -6.33 -32.75
N TRP A 9 10.95 -5.79 -32.89
CA TRP A 9 10.45 -4.70 -32.07
C TRP A 9 10.35 -5.07 -30.58
N LEU A 10 9.90 -6.30 -30.27
CA LEU A 10 9.81 -6.77 -28.90
C LEU A 10 11.19 -6.87 -28.24
N ALA A 11 12.17 -7.48 -28.92
CA ALA A 11 13.54 -7.59 -28.42
C ALA A 11 14.14 -6.20 -28.12
N ALA A 12 14.03 -5.26 -29.07
CA ALA A 12 14.50 -3.89 -28.86
C ALA A 12 13.76 -3.16 -27.72
N SER A 13 12.50 -3.51 -27.44
CA SER A 13 11.74 -2.94 -26.33
C SER A 13 12.22 -3.48 -24.97
N LEU A 14 12.59 -4.77 -24.91
CA LEU A 14 13.17 -5.37 -23.73
C LEU A 14 14.55 -4.78 -23.41
N ASP A 15 15.39 -4.56 -24.43
CA ASP A 15 16.70 -3.90 -24.24
C ASP A 15 16.54 -2.48 -23.68
N ARG A 16 15.58 -1.72 -24.19
CA ARG A 16 15.25 -0.38 -23.66
C ARG A 16 14.75 -0.44 -22.21
N ALA A 17 13.91 -1.41 -21.87
CA ALA A 17 13.41 -1.58 -20.51
C ALA A 17 14.54 -1.99 -19.56
N LEU A 18 15.43 -2.88 -19.98
CA LEU A 18 16.58 -3.33 -19.17
C LEU A 18 17.57 -2.19 -18.87
N ALA A 19 17.72 -1.24 -19.80
CA ALA A 19 18.55 -0.06 -19.61
C ALA A 19 17.91 1.03 -18.74
N ASP A 20 16.63 0.91 -18.39
CA ASP A 20 15.89 1.87 -17.56
C ASP A 20 15.77 1.35 -16.12
N GLU A 21 16.19 2.14 -15.14
CA GLU A 21 16.09 1.78 -13.71
C GLU A 21 14.67 1.41 -13.26
N ARG A 22 13.65 1.90 -13.97
CA ARG A 22 12.24 1.66 -13.69
C ARG A 22 11.60 0.66 -14.66
N LEU A 23 12.39 -0.05 -15.47
CA LEU A 23 11.93 -1.06 -16.43
C LEU A 23 10.88 -0.53 -17.43
N GLY A 24 10.99 0.74 -17.80
CA GLY A 24 10.01 1.39 -18.68
C GLY A 24 8.66 1.68 -18.02
N VAL A 25 8.50 1.47 -16.71
CA VAL A 25 7.26 1.82 -16.00
C VAL A 25 7.12 3.34 -15.94
N ARG A 26 5.95 3.82 -16.37
CA ARG A 26 5.59 5.24 -16.42
C ARG A 26 4.22 5.43 -15.77
N LYS A 27 4.04 6.58 -15.11
CA LYS A 27 2.72 6.99 -14.65
C LYS A 27 1.89 7.49 -15.83
N ALA A 28 0.66 6.99 -15.93
CA ALA A 28 -0.35 7.64 -16.75
C ALA A 28 -0.92 8.84 -15.97
N GLY A 29 -0.64 10.05 -16.43
CA GLY A 29 -1.11 11.29 -15.81
C GLY A 29 -0.18 11.86 -14.72
N PRO A 30 -0.59 12.97 -14.08
CA PRO A 30 0.24 13.69 -13.12
C PRO A 30 0.39 12.93 -11.79
N ALA A 31 1.48 13.21 -11.06
CA ALA A 31 1.65 12.77 -9.69
C ALA A 31 0.50 13.29 -8.80
N GLN A 32 0.04 12.45 -7.89
CA GLN A 32 -1.03 12.73 -6.94
C GLN A 32 -0.52 12.56 -5.51
N ARG A 33 -1.25 13.17 -4.58
CA ARG A 33 -1.04 12.98 -3.15
C ARG A 33 -2.16 12.10 -2.62
N VAL A 34 -1.83 10.88 -2.20
CA VAL A 34 -2.81 9.83 -1.87
C VAL A 34 -2.67 9.46 -0.40
N VAL A 35 -3.78 9.49 0.34
CA VAL A 35 -3.83 8.97 1.72
C VAL A 35 -4.31 7.52 1.67
N ILE A 36 -3.59 6.62 2.34
CA ILE A 36 -3.98 5.22 2.52
C ILE A 36 -4.14 4.96 4.00
N ASP A 37 -5.38 4.70 4.42
CA ASP A 37 -5.69 4.14 5.73
C ASP A 37 -5.46 2.63 5.70
N LEU A 38 -4.60 2.12 6.59
CA LEU A 38 -4.26 0.71 6.68
C LEU A 38 -4.01 0.29 8.12
N SER A 39 -4.09 -1.02 8.35
CA SER A 39 -3.92 -1.65 9.67
C SER A 39 -5.06 -1.31 10.65
N SER A 40 -5.05 -0.09 11.18
CA SER A 40 -6.06 0.51 12.06
C SER A 40 -6.60 -0.44 13.14
N PRO A 41 -5.71 -1.10 13.94
CA PRO A 41 -6.12 -1.99 15.01
C PRO A 41 -6.76 -1.22 16.17
N ASN A 42 -7.61 -1.92 16.93
CA ASN A 42 -8.09 -1.42 18.21
C ASN A 42 -7.04 -1.71 19.28
N LEU A 43 -6.48 -0.66 19.88
CA LEU A 43 -5.38 -0.76 20.84
C LEU A 43 -5.80 -1.35 22.20
N ALA A 44 -7.10 -1.45 22.48
CA ALA A 44 -7.61 -2.14 23.66
C ALA A 44 -7.64 -3.68 23.49
N LYS A 45 -7.20 -4.21 22.35
CA LYS A 45 -7.08 -5.64 22.08
C LYS A 45 -5.73 -5.94 21.44
N GLU A 46 -5.22 -7.15 21.65
CA GLU A 46 -4.01 -7.57 20.96
C GLU A 46 -4.23 -7.65 19.43
N MET A 47 -3.17 -7.33 18.68
CA MET A 47 -3.19 -7.56 17.24
C MET A 47 -3.25 -9.06 16.96
N HIS A 48 -4.33 -9.48 16.29
CA HIS A 48 -4.48 -10.83 15.76
C HIS A 48 -4.45 -10.86 14.22
N VAL A 49 -4.47 -12.07 13.65
CA VAL A 49 -4.45 -12.36 12.20
C VAL A 49 -5.46 -11.56 11.37
N GLY A 50 -6.55 -11.07 11.98
CA GLY A 50 -7.56 -10.25 11.33
C GLY A 50 -7.01 -8.91 10.81
N HIS A 51 -6.00 -8.35 11.47
CA HIS A 51 -5.39 -7.07 11.07
C HIS A 51 -4.31 -7.24 9.99
N LEU A 52 -3.78 -8.46 9.78
CA LEU A 52 -2.74 -8.69 8.77
C LEU A 52 -3.23 -8.36 7.36
N ARG A 53 -4.52 -8.61 7.06
CA ARG A 53 -5.09 -8.32 5.74
C ARG A 53 -5.01 -6.85 5.39
N SER A 54 -5.53 -5.98 6.26
CA SER A 54 -5.52 -4.53 6.03
C SER A 54 -4.09 -4.00 5.94
N THR A 55 -3.21 -4.45 6.85
CA THR A 55 -1.79 -4.05 6.87
C THR A 55 -1.06 -4.41 5.57
N ILE A 56 -1.14 -5.68 5.12
CA ILE A 56 -0.39 -6.16 3.95
C ILE A 56 -0.95 -5.56 2.66
N ILE A 57 -2.28 -5.54 2.50
CA ILE A 57 -2.91 -5.00 1.31
C ILE A 57 -2.64 -3.50 1.21
N GLY A 58 -2.81 -2.76 2.30
CA GLY A 58 -2.55 -1.32 2.35
C GLY A 58 -1.10 -0.99 2.00
N ASP A 59 -0.13 -1.72 2.57
CA ASP A 59 1.28 -1.48 2.25
C ASP A 59 1.64 -1.87 0.81
N ALA A 60 1.07 -2.94 0.27
CA ALA A 60 1.27 -3.32 -1.12
C ALA A 60 0.73 -2.25 -2.09
N VAL A 61 -0.46 -1.70 -1.84
CA VAL A 61 -1.02 -0.59 -2.63
C VAL A 61 -0.14 0.65 -2.51
N ALA A 62 0.30 0.98 -1.29
CA ALA A 62 1.16 2.14 -1.05
C ALA A 62 2.47 2.05 -1.85
N ARG A 63 3.13 0.88 -1.83
CA ARG A 63 4.35 0.63 -2.60
C ARG A 63 4.14 0.76 -4.11
N VAL A 64 3.01 0.26 -4.63
CA VAL A 64 2.68 0.38 -6.06
C VAL A 64 2.49 1.84 -6.44
N LEU A 65 1.75 2.62 -5.65
CA LEU A 65 1.53 4.04 -5.93
C LEU A 65 2.81 4.87 -5.82
N GLU A 66 3.62 4.65 -4.78
CA GLU A 66 4.93 5.29 -4.66
C GLU A 66 5.85 4.93 -5.83
N PHE A 67 5.87 3.65 -6.22
CA PHE A 67 6.61 3.24 -7.40
C PHE A 67 6.09 3.97 -8.64
N LEU A 68 4.77 4.10 -8.84
CA LEU A 68 4.22 4.87 -9.95
C LEU A 68 4.49 6.38 -9.86
N GLY A 69 5.05 6.90 -8.75
CA GLY A 69 5.46 8.29 -8.61
C GLY A 69 4.49 9.17 -7.81
N ASP A 70 3.55 8.56 -7.07
CA ASP A 70 2.67 9.28 -6.15
C ASP A 70 3.34 9.59 -4.83
N THR A 71 2.92 10.70 -4.22
CA THR A 71 3.21 10.98 -2.81
C THR A 71 2.17 10.28 -1.95
N VAL A 72 2.55 9.18 -1.33
CA VAL A 72 1.64 8.39 -0.49
C VAL A 72 1.81 8.75 0.98
N ILE A 73 0.68 8.98 1.66
CA ILE A 73 0.60 9.19 3.11
C ILE A 73 -0.08 7.97 3.70
N ARG A 74 0.71 7.10 4.33
CA ARG A 74 0.17 5.99 5.12
C ARG A 74 -0.39 6.54 6.43
N GLN A 75 -1.62 6.18 6.78
CA GLN A 75 -2.27 6.53 8.03
C GLN A 75 -2.70 5.26 8.73
N ASN A 76 -2.31 5.13 10.00
CA ASN A 76 -2.79 4.07 10.87
C ASN A 76 -3.81 4.69 11.82
N HIS A 77 -5.09 4.62 11.45
CA HIS A 77 -6.19 5.19 12.22
C HIS A 77 -6.58 4.25 13.35
N VAL A 78 -5.68 4.12 14.32
CA VAL A 78 -5.82 3.23 15.46
C VAL A 78 -7.10 3.53 16.25
N GLY A 79 -7.77 2.48 16.72
CA GLY A 79 -8.89 2.60 17.64
C GLY A 79 -8.35 2.79 19.06
N ASP A 80 -8.04 4.03 19.42
CA ASP A 80 -7.43 4.42 20.71
C ASP A 80 -8.40 5.13 21.67
N TRP A 81 -9.69 5.24 21.28
CA TRP A 81 -10.72 5.91 22.08
C TRP A 81 -12.02 5.10 22.17
N GLY A 82 -12.60 5.01 23.37
CA GLY A 82 -13.89 4.37 23.62
C GLY A 82 -13.98 3.63 24.97
N THR A 83 -15.15 3.08 25.29
CA THR A 83 -15.45 2.40 26.58
C THR A 83 -14.45 1.30 26.94
N GLN A 84 -13.88 0.63 25.93
CA GLN A 84 -12.84 -0.40 26.10
C GLN A 84 -11.59 0.11 26.84
N PHE A 85 -11.22 1.38 26.69
CA PHE A 85 -10.11 1.98 27.43
C PHE A 85 -10.48 2.29 28.88
N GLY A 86 -11.72 2.72 29.14
CA GLY A 86 -12.21 2.94 30.50
C GLY A 86 -12.21 1.65 31.33
N MET A 87 -12.59 0.53 30.72
CA MET A 87 -12.52 -0.79 31.37
C MET A 87 -11.09 -1.23 31.68
N LEU A 88 -10.14 -1.00 30.76
CA LEU A 88 -8.74 -1.31 30.97
C LEU A 88 -8.13 -0.45 32.09
N LEU A 89 -8.39 0.85 32.10
CA LEU A 89 -7.89 1.76 33.13
C LEU A 89 -8.42 1.39 34.52
N ALA A 90 -9.72 1.12 34.65
CA ALA A 90 -10.32 0.69 35.91
C ALA A 90 -9.69 -0.60 36.45
N TYR A 91 -9.41 -1.57 35.56
CA TYR A 91 -8.72 -2.80 35.94
C TYR A 91 -7.26 -2.58 36.37
N MET A 92 -6.58 -1.56 35.83
CA MET A 92 -5.20 -1.24 36.19
C MET A 92 -5.07 -0.46 37.51
N GLU A 93 -6.16 0.15 37.99
CA GLU A 93 -6.20 0.86 39.28
C GLU A 93 -6.49 -0.07 40.48
N GLU A 94 -6.94 -1.31 40.23
CA GLU A 94 -7.08 -2.39 41.23
C GLU A 94 -5.76 -3.16 41.44
#